data_AF-A0A9N9HVH6-F1
#
_entry.id   AF-A0A9N9HVH6-F1
#
_cell.length_a   1.000
_cell.length_b   1.000
_cell.length_c   1.000
_cell.angle_alpha   90.00
_cell.angle_beta   90.00
_cell.angle_gamma   90.00
#
_symmetry.space_group_name_H-M   'P 1'
#
loop_
_entity.id
_entity.type
_entity.pdbx_description
1 polymer ?
#
loop_
_entity_poly.entity_id
_entity_poly.type
_entity_poly.pdbx_seq_one_letter_code
_entity_poly.pdbx_strand_id
1 'polypeptide(L)'
;MKEYKHPIVLILDQVDCIAKKDPKFLEILQDFVKDCADKGFLVIIFITSEGFIPQIMKCRDAMIPFEVGNISDKKAVKFLQNFGIDQKNAKVLVKYLASERFTLLMELQAQYQVNFKILFEEFKKQLFAQIKINLGMLGIPKNHKFFIKLIEVGHIDIKQAETIISLNMIHKLVEANILKEHKDYTVFFHSRYIDTYFKEVILSNIVI
;
A
#
# COMPACT_ATOMS: atom_id res chain seq x y z
N MET A 1 -21.04 -11.03 -40.07
CA MET A 1 -20.70 -10.37 -38.79
C MET A 1 -19.84 -9.16 -39.11
N LYS A 2 -20.18 -7.97 -38.60
CA LYS A 2 -19.31 -6.79 -38.76
C LYS A 2 -18.01 -7.06 -37.99
N GLU A 3 -16.87 -6.99 -38.67
CA GLU A 3 -15.54 -7.00 -38.05
C GLU A 3 -15.45 -5.77 -37.13
N TYR A 4 -15.47 -6.01 -35.82
CA TYR A 4 -15.06 -5.00 -34.87
C TYR A 4 -13.55 -4.82 -35.05
N LYS A 5 -13.14 -3.74 -35.75
CA LYS A 5 -11.73 -3.40 -36.01
C LYS A 5 -10.89 -3.12 -34.75
N HIS A 6 -11.51 -3.17 -33.58
CA HIS A 6 -10.88 -2.90 -32.30
C HIS A 6 -11.18 -4.07 -31.38
N PRO A 7 -10.16 -4.63 -30.71
CA PRO A 7 -10.37 -5.71 -29.75
C PRO A 7 -11.27 -5.22 -28.62
N ILE A 8 -12.10 -6.12 -28.09
CA ILE A 8 -12.88 -5.83 -26.89
C ILE A 8 -11.89 -5.67 -25.73
N VAL A 9 -12.17 -4.77 -24.77
CA VAL A 9 -11.34 -4.61 -23.56
C VAL A 9 -12.16 -4.98 -22.34
N LEU A 10 -11.67 -5.93 -21.54
CA LEU A 10 -12.23 -6.31 -20.25
C LEU A 10 -11.28 -5.89 -19.14
N ILE A 11 -11.78 -5.09 -18.19
CA ILE A 11 -11.01 -4.64 -17.03
C ILE A 11 -11.57 -5.35 -15.80
N LEU A 12 -10.72 -6.07 -15.09
CA LEU A 12 -11.06 -6.68 -13.81
C LEU A 12 -10.29 -5.98 -12.71
N ASP A 13 -11.01 -5.30 -11.84
CA ASP A 13 -10.44 -4.61 -10.68
C ASP A 13 -10.42 -5.52 -9.44
N GLN A 14 -9.44 -5.30 -8.56
CA GLN A 14 -9.23 -6.04 -7.31
C GLN A 14 -9.15 -7.56 -7.50
N VAL A 15 -8.39 -8.01 -8.50
CA VAL A 15 -8.23 -9.45 -8.80
C VAL A 15 -7.58 -10.22 -7.63
N ASP A 16 -6.92 -9.53 -6.70
CA ASP A 16 -6.44 -10.14 -5.46
C ASP A 16 -7.56 -10.69 -4.56
N CYS A 17 -8.75 -10.10 -4.59
CA CYS A 17 -9.91 -10.65 -3.90
C CYS A 17 -10.33 -12.01 -4.46
N ILE A 18 -10.22 -12.19 -5.78
CA ILE A 18 -10.50 -13.47 -6.43
C ILE A 18 -9.45 -14.49 -6.03
N ALA A 19 -8.17 -14.15 -6.14
CA ALA A 19 -7.08 -15.06 -5.79
C ALA A 19 -7.15 -15.57 -4.34
N LYS A 20 -7.53 -14.68 -3.40
CA LYS A 20 -7.68 -15.01 -1.97
C LYS A 20 -8.84 -15.98 -1.71
N LYS A 21 -9.94 -15.85 -2.47
CA LYS A 21 -11.17 -16.65 -2.26
C LYS A 21 -11.18 -17.94 -3.07
N ASP A 22 -10.74 -17.86 -4.32
CA ASP A 22 -10.75 -18.96 -5.28
C ASP A 22 -9.54 -18.85 -6.23
N PRO A 23 -8.37 -19.35 -5.82
CA PRO A 23 -7.17 -19.31 -6.65
C PRO A 23 -7.31 -20.15 -7.92
N LYS A 24 -8.10 -21.23 -7.90
CA LYS A 24 -8.33 -22.08 -9.08
C LYS A 24 -9.13 -21.34 -10.14
N PHE A 25 -10.13 -20.57 -9.74
CA PHE A 25 -10.87 -19.72 -10.67
C PHE A 25 -9.96 -18.67 -11.32
N LEU A 26 -9.01 -18.11 -10.57
CA LEU A 26 -8.02 -17.20 -11.16
C LEU A 26 -7.13 -17.89 -12.21
N GLU A 27 -6.72 -19.14 -11.99
CA GLU A 27 -5.96 -19.93 -12.98
C GLU A 27 -6.78 -20.15 -14.26
N ILE A 28 -8.05 -20.54 -14.13
CA ILE A 28 -8.96 -20.73 -15.28
C ILE A 28 -9.10 -19.40 -16.06
N LEU A 29 -9.25 -18.30 -15.33
CA LEU A 29 -9.37 -16.98 -15.92
C LEU A 29 -8.10 -16.57 -16.68
N GLN A 30 -6.92 -16.89 -16.16
CA GLN A 30 -5.65 -16.66 -16.83
C GLN A 30 -5.50 -17.49 -18.12
N ASP A 31 -5.93 -18.76 -18.10
CA ASP A 31 -5.92 -19.60 -19.30
C ASP A 31 -6.86 -19.02 -20.38
N PHE A 32 -8.06 -18.61 -19.97
CA PHE A 32 -9.00 -17.92 -20.85
C PHE A 32 -8.43 -16.64 -21.46
N VAL A 33 -7.70 -15.83 -20.67
CA VAL A 33 -7.05 -14.61 -21.15
C VAL A 33 -6.03 -14.92 -22.23
N LYS A 34 -5.18 -15.93 -22.00
CA LYS A 34 -4.15 -16.35 -22.95
C LYS A 34 -4.77 -16.76 -24.28
N ASP A 35 -5.77 -17.64 -24.23
CA ASP A 35 -6.48 -18.11 -25.43
C ASP A 35 -7.14 -16.97 -26.23
N CYS A 36 -7.65 -15.96 -25.53
CA CYS A 36 -8.28 -14.80 -26.14
C CYS A 36 -7.27 -13.82 -26.74
N ALA A 37 -6.13 -13.61 -26.06
CA ALA A 37 -5.05 -12.75 -26.51
C ALA A 37 -4.36 -13.33 -27.75
N ASP A 38 -4.08 -14.64 -27.77
CA ASP A 38 -3.49 -15.36 -28.90
C ASP A 38 -4.36 -15.26 -30.17
N LYS A 39 -5.68 -15.17 -30.00
CA LYS A 39 -6.65 -15.01 -31.10
C LYS A 39 -6.92 -13.53 -31.46
N GLY A 40 -6.40 -12.58 -30.70
CA GLY A 40 -6.55 -11.14 -30.94
C GLY A 40 -7.98 -10.59 -30.74
N PHE A 41 -8.86 -11.33 -30.06
CA PHE A 41 -10.27 -10.94 -29.92
C PHE A 41 -10.54 -10.00 -28.74
N LEU A 42 -9.75 -10.14 -27.67
CA LEU A 42 -10.03 -9.50 -26.38
C LEU A 42 -8.71 -9.17 -25.68
N VAL A 43 -8.61 -7.93 -25.19
CA VAL A 43 -7.57 -7.47 -24.27
C VAL A 43 -8.14 -7.52 -22.87
N ILE A 44 -7.47 -8.19 -21.95
CA ILE A 44 -7.89 -8.26 -20.55
C ILE A 44 -6.85 -7.58 -19.67
N ILE A 45 -7.30 -6.66 -18.83
CA ILE A 45 -6.47 -5.91 -17.89
C ILE A 45 -6.86 -6.34 -16.48
N PHE A 46 -5.89 -6.91 -15.75
CA PHE A 46 -6.04 -7.22 -14.33
C PHE A 46 -5.45 -6.10 -13.49
N ILE A 47 -6.25 -5.54 -12.60
CA ILE A 47 -5.82 -4.55 -11.62
C ILE A 47 -5.77 -5.23 -10.25
N THR A 48 -4.68 -5.03 -9.54
CA THR A 48 -4.44 -5.60 -8.21
C THR A 48 -3.67 -4.59 -7.38
N SER A 49 -4.04 -4.46 -6.10
CA SER A 49 -3.28 -3.71 -5.11
C SER A 49 -2.04 -4.49 -4.64
N GLU A 50 -1.06 -3.79 -4.06
CA GLU A 50 0.18 -4.42 -3.56
C GLU A 50 -0.10 -5.63 -2.66
N GLY A 51 0.60 -6.75 -2.93
CA GLY A 51 0.56 -7.95 -2.11
C GLY A 51 0.19 -9.23 -2.89
N PHE A 52 1.09 -10.22 -2.82
CA PHE A 52 0.94 -11.63 -3.24
C PHE A 52 0.68 -11.95 -4.73
N ILE A 53 -0.08 -11.14 -5.46
CA ILE A 53 -0.53 -11.47 -6.82
C ILE A 53 0.54 -11.41 -7.90
N PRO A 54 1.49 -10.45 -7.92
CA PRO A 54 2.54 -10.46 -8.92
C PRO A 54 3.39 -11.73 -8.88
N GLN A 55 3.42 -12.46 -7.76
CA GLN A 55 4.11 -13.74 -7.66
C GLN A 55 3.26 -14.88 -8.23
N ILE A 56 1.95 -14.91 -7.95
CA ILE A 56 1.01 -15.90 -8.49
C ILE A 56 0.80 -15.71 -10.01
N MET A 57 0.72 -14.47 -10.48
CA MET A 57 0.54 -14.15 -11.91
C MET A 57 1.82 -14.28 -12.75
N LYS A 58 3.00 -14.36 -12.13
CA LYS A 58 4.28 -14.58 -12.84
C LYS A 58 4.46 -16.00 -13.36
N CYS A 59 3.66 -16.97 -12.91
CA CYS A 59 3.81 -18.37 -13.31
C CYS A 59 3.42 -18.64 -14.77
N ARG A 60 2.92 -17.65 -15.52
CA ARG A 60 2.53 -17.83 -16.93
C ARG A 60 3.08 -16.67 -17.77
N ASP A 61 3.95 -16.99 -18.74
CA ASP A 61 4.65 -16.07 -19.65
C ASP A 61 3.74 -15.20 -20.55
N ALA A 62 2.43 -15.24 -20.36
CA ALA A 62 1.43 -14.57 -21.19
C ALA A 62 0.98 -13.20 -20.66
N MET A 63 1.48 -12.75 -19.51
CA MET A 63 1.08 -11.48 -18.89
C MET A 63 2.25 -10.51 -18.77
N ILE A 64 2.05 -9.28 -19.26
CA ILE A 64 3.03 -8.20 -19.13
C ILE A 64 2.66 -7.39 -17.88
N PRO A 65 3.40 -7.52 -16.75
CA PRO A 65 3.12 -6.75 -15.56
C PRO A 65 3.48 -5.28 -15.80
N PHE A 66 2.55 -4.37 -15.48
CA PHE A 66 2.80 -2.94 -15.44
C PHE A 66 2.61 -2.43 -14.01
N GLU A 67 3.68 -1.99 -13.38
CA GLU A 67 3.63 -1.43 -12.03
C GLU A 67 3.30 0.06 -12.10
N VAL A 68 2.15 0.44 -11.54
CA VAL A 68 1.82 1.85 -11.31
C VAL A 68 2.60 2.31 -10.08
N GLY A 69 3.79 2.85 -10.33
CA GLY A 69 4.67 3.33 -9.28
C GLY A 69 4.11 4.56 -8.54
N ASN A 70 4.69 4.81 -7.37
CA ASN A 70 4.37 5.96 -6.55
C ASN A 70 4.73 7.28 -7.27
N ILE A 71 3.94 8.33 -7.04
CA ILE A 71 4.34 9.66 -7.52
C ILE A 71 5.59 10.12 -6.76
N SER A 72 6.48 10.89 -7.39
CA SER A 72 7.63 11.45 -6.68
C SER A 72 7.20 12.51 -5.65
N ASP A 73 7.95 12.70 -4.56
CA ASP A 73 7.74 13.79 -3.60
C ASP A 73 7.59 15.17 -4.29
N LYS A 74 8.38 15.45 -5.33
CA LYS A 74 8.28 16.70 -6.12
C LYS A 74 6.92 16.85 -6.80
N LYS A 75 6.42 15.78 -7.42
CA LYS A 75 5.07 15.75 -8.05
C LYS A 75 3.98 15.85 -7.00
N ALA A 76 4.13 15.22 -5.84
CA ALA A 76 3.19 15.29 -4.73
C ALA A 76 3.09 16.72 -4.16
N VAL A 77 4.23 17.40 -3.97
CA VAL A 77 4.24 18.82 -3.56
C VAL A 77 3.54 19.68 -4.61
N LYS A 78 3.87 19.50 -5.89
CA LYS A 78 3.22 20.26 -6.98
C LYS A 78 1.72 20.00 -7.05
N PHE A 79 1.28 18.76 -6.84
CA PHE A 79 -0.13 18.41 -6.75
C PHE A 79 -0.81 19.23 -5.66
N LEU A 80 -0.32 19.21 -4.42
CA LEU A 80 -0.90 19.97 -3.30
C LEU A 80 -0.90 21.49 -3.56
N GLN A 81 0.14 22.03 -4.20
CA GLN A 81 0.21 23.45 -4.56
C GLN A 81 -0.89 23.87 -5.56
N ASN A 82 -1.25 22.98 -6.49
CA ASN A 82 -2.34 23.25 -7.43
C ASN A 82 -3.72 23.38 -6.74
N PHE A 83 -3.83 22.93 -5.48
CA PHE A 83 -5.04 23.06 -4.66
C PHE A 83 -4.95 24.20 -3.63
N GLY A 84 -3.96 25.09 -3.75
CA GLY A 84 -3.85 26.27 -2.89
C GLY A 84 -3.11 26.04 -1.57
N ILE A 85 -2.56 24.84 -1.32
CA ILE A 85 -1.67 24.62 -0.17
C ILE A 85 -0.31 25.23 -0.49
N ASP A 86 0.18 26.13 0.37
CA ASP A 86 1.47 26.76 0.16
C ASP A 86 2.62 25.73 0.19
N GLN A 87 3.74 26.08 -0.44
CA GLN A 87 4.85 25.17 -0.65
C GLN A 87 5.44 24.61 0.66
N LYS A 88 5.45 25.42 1.74
CA LYS A 88 6.03 25.01 3.02
C LYS A 88 5.16 23.92 3.64
N ASN A 89 3.85 24.14 3.68
CA ASN A 89 2.88 23.18 4.18
C ASN A 89 2.82 21.91 3.31
N ALA A 90 2.86 22.04 1.98
CA ALA A 90 2.89 20.90 1.06
C ALA A 90 4.13 20.00 1.27
N LYS A 91 5.31 20.60 1.49
CA LYS A 91 6.54 19.84 1.80
C LYS A 91 6.43 19.08 3.12
N VAL A 92 5.81 19.68 4.14
CA VAL A 92 5.57 19.02 5.43
C VAL A 92 4.65 17.80 5.26
N LEU A 93 3.55 17.93 4.51
CA LEU A 93 2.64 16.82 4.23
C LEU A 93 3.32 15.66 3.54
N VAL A 94 4.03 15.95 2.44
CA VAL A 94 4.66 14.91 1.64
C VAL A 94 5.74 14.18 2.44
N LYS A 95 6.49 14.91 3.28
CA LYS A 95 7.46 14.31 4.19
C LYS A 95 6.78 13.36 5.19
N TYR A 96 5.61 13.74 5.70
CA TYR A 96 4.87 12.98 6.70
C TYR A 96 4.11 11.77 6.13
N LEU A 97 3.31 11.98 5.08
CA LEU A 97 2.42 10.96 4.50
C LEU A 97 3.13 10.02 3.52
N ALA A 98 4.29 10.41 2.99
CA ALA A 98 4.91 9.86 1.81
C ALA A 98 4.07 10.06 0.53
N SER A 99 4.76 10.19 -0.60
CA SER A 99 4.13 10.24 -1.91
C SER A 99 3.56 8.88 -2.36
N GLU A 100 3.79 7.84 -1.58
CA GLU A 100 3.38 6.45 -1.79
C GLU A 100 1.89 6.22 -1.53
N ARG A 101 1.24 7.14 -0.82
CA ARG A 101 -0.18 7.06 -0.51
C ARG A 101 -0.89 8.29 -1.07
N PHE A 102 -0.97 8.33 -2.41
CA PHE A 102 -1.63 9.43 -3.11
C PHE A 102 -3.08 9.64 -2.67
N THR A 103 -3.78 8.57 -2.30
CA THR A 103 -5.13 8.63 -1.71
C THR A 103 -5.19 9.48 -0.44
N LEU A 104 -4.19 9.40 0.45
CA LEU A 104 -4.13 10.22 1.66
C LEU A 104 -3.92 11.71 1.32
N LEU A 105 -3.19 12.01 0.25
CA LEU A 105 -3.05 13.38 -0.25
C LEU A 105 -4.38 13.91 -0.81
N MET A 106 -5.18 13.07 -1.47
CA MET A 106 -6.52 13.41 -1.94
C MET A 106 -7.51 13.60 -0.79
N GLU A 107 -7.51 12.72 0.21
CA GLU A 107 -8.38 12.83 1.39
C GLU A 107 -8.16 14.13 2.16
N LEU A 108 -6.89 14.49 2.37
CA LEU A 108 -6.55 15.75 3.03
C LEU A 108 -6.96 16.95 2.17
N GLN A 109 -6.73 16.88 0.85
CA GLN A 109 -7.16 17.92 -0.08
C GLN A 109 -8.69 18.13 -0.04
N ALA A 110 -9.48 17.06 0.03
CA ALA A 110 -10.93 17.14 0.10
C ALA A 110 -11.45 17.85 1.36
N GLN A 111 -10.67 17.85 2.45
CA GLN A 111 -11.01 18.45 3.74
C GLN A 111 -10.41 19.85 3.93
N TYR A 112 -9.70 20.40 2.94
CA TYR A 112 -8.99 21.66 3.06
C TYR A 112 -9.92 22.87 3.25
N GLN A 113 -10.09 23.30 4.50
CA GLN A 113 -10.79 24.52 4.88
C GLN A 113 -9.81 25.47 5.58
N VAL A 114 -9.22 26.41 4.83
CA VAL A 114 -8.40 27.60 5.22
C VAL A 114 -7.30 27.42 6.30
N ASN A 115 -7.58 26.82 7.46
CA ASN A 115 -6.62 26.52 8.51
C ASN A 115 -5.95 25.14 8.35
N PHE A 116 -4.85 25.15 7.60
CA PHE A 116 -4.03 23.97 7.34
C PHE A 116 -3.51 23.26 8.60
N LYS A 117 -3.11 24.00 9.64
CA LYS A 117 -2.46 23.42 10.82
C LYS A 117 -3.44 22.56 11.62
N ILE A 118 -4.67 23.06 11.81
CA ILE A 118 -5.72 22.32 12.51
C ILE A 118 -6.06 21.04 11.72
N LEU A 119 -6.29 21.19 10.41
CA LEU A 119 -6.59 20.05 9.54
C LEU A 119 -5.53 18.96 9.60
N PHE A 120 -4.24 19.34 9.51
CA PHE A 120 -3.15 18.37 9.54
C PHE A 120 -3.11 17.60 10.87
N GLU A 121 -3.29 18.28 12.00
CA GLU A 121 -3.31 17.63 13.32
C GLU A 121 -4.52 16.71 13.50
N GLU A 122 -5.69 17.09 12.99
CA GLU A 122 -6.89 16.24 13.01
C GLU A 122 -6.73 15.00 12.13
N PHE A 123 -6.22 15.17 10.91
CA PHE A 123 -5.95 14.07 10.00
C PHE A 123 -4.89 13.11 10.58
N LYS A 124 -3.83 13.66 11.17
CA LYS A 124 -2.82 12.88 11.89
C LYS A 124 -3.44 12.05 13.03
N LYS A 125 -4.32 12.64 13.84
CA LYS A 125 -5.02 11.92 14.91
C LYS A 125 -5.87 10.77 14.37
N GLN A 126 -6.58 10.98 13.25
CA GLN A 126 -7.38 9.94 12.59
C GLN A 126 -6.51 8.76 12.13
N LEU A 127 -5.41 9.03 11.42
CA LEU A 127 -4.48 7.99 10.98
C LEU A 127 -3.89 7.20 12.16
N PHE A 128 -3.49 7.91 13.22
CA PHE A 128 -2.95 7.27 14.43
C PHE A 128 -4.00 6.46 15.18
N ALA A 129 -5.26 6.91 15.21
CA ALA A 129 -6.36 6.15 15.79
C ALA A 129 -6.59 4.84 15.01
N GLN A 130 -6.54 4.88 13.68
CA GLN A 130 -6.68 3.67 12.86
C GLN A 130 -5.58 2.65 13.14
N ILE A 131 -4.31 3.10 13.25
CA ILE A 131 -3.20 2.21 13.61
C ILE A 131 -3.45 1.58 14.99
N LYS A 132 -3.88 2.37 15.98
CA LYS A 132 -4.20 1.85 17.32
C LYS A 132 -5.31 0.81 17.30
N ILE A 133 -6.39 1.06 16.54
CA ILE A 133 -7.51 0.12 16.38
C ILE A 133 -7.00 -1.18 15.77
N ASN A 134 -6.24 -1.11 14.67
CA ASN A 134 -5.69 -2.28 13.99
C ASN A 134 -4.79 -3.11 14.94
N LEU A 135 -3.87 -2.45 15.67
CA LEU A 135 -3.02 -3.13 16.65
C LEU A 135 -3.84 -3.79 17.77
N GLY A 136 -4.87 -3.11 18.27
CA GLY A 136 -5.78 -3.62 19.28
C GLY A 136 -6.56 -4.87 18.82
N MET A 137 -7.09 -4.84 17.59
CA MET A 137 -7.76 -5.99 16.97
C MET A 137 -6.82 -7.18 16.79
N LEU A 138 -5.54 -6.92 16.52
CA LEU A 138 -4.51 -7.95 16.37
C LEU A 138 -3.92 -8.41 17.71
N GLY A 139 -4.28 -7.78 18.83
CA GLY A 139 -3.76 -8.10 20.16
C GLY A 139 -2.26 -7.83 20.32
N ILE A 140 -1.68 -6.96 19.49
CA ILE A 140 -0.24 -6.65 19.53
C ILE A 140 0.01 -5.28 20.16
N PRO A 141 0.87 -5.19 21.19
CA PRO A 141 1.14 -3.92 21.84
C PRO A 141 1.99 -3.00 20.95
N LYS A 142 1.72 -1.69 21.02
CA LYS A 142 2.41 -0.67 20.21
C LYS A 142 3.93 -0.62 20.46
N ASN A 143 4.41 -1.07 21.61
CA ASN A 143 5.81 -1.14 22.01
C ASN A 143 6.41 -2.55 21.86
N HIS A 144 5.81 -3.40 21.03
CA HIS A 144 6.34 -4.73 20.74
C HIS A 144 7.79 -4.62 20.22
N LYS A 145 8.67 -5.55 20.65
CA LYS A 145 10.10 -5.57 20.30
C LYS A 145 10.34 -5.50 18.79
N PHE A 146 9.43 -6.11 18.01
CA PHE A 146 9.46 -6.06 16.55
C PHE A 146 9.44 -4.63 16.00
N PHE A 147 8.54 -3.77 16.48
CA PHE A 147 8.43 -2.39 16.00
C PHE A 147 9.63 -1.54 16.43
N ILE A 148 10.15 -1.77 17.64
CA ILE A 148 11.37 -1.10 18.13
C ILE A 148 12.53 -1.44 17.20
N LYS A 149 12.73 -2.74 16.92
CA LYS A 149 13.78 -3.18 16.01
C LYS A 149 13.61 -2.56 14.62
N LEU A 150 12.37 -2.53 14.11
CA LEU A 150 12.08 -2.00 12.79
C LEU A 150 12.37 -0.49 12.67
N ILE A 151 12.15 0.28 13.74
CA ILE A 151 12.58 1.69 13.80
C ILE A 151 14.10 1.82 13.70
N GLU A 152 14.85 0.97 14.42
CA GLU A 152 16.31 1.03 14.49
C GLU A 152 16.97 0.71 13.14
N VAL A 153 16.50 -0.34 12.45
CA VAL A 153 17.14 -0.85 11.23
C VAL A 153 16.44 -0.44 9.94
N GLY A 154 15.20 0.08 10.03
CA GLY A 154 14.38 0.51 8.89
C GLY A 154 13.74 -0.64 8.09
N HIS A 155 14.38 -1.81 8.04
CA HIS A 155 13.89 -3.03 7.39
C HIS A 155 14.43 -4.27 8.10
N ILE A 156 13.69 -5.38 8.08
CA ILE A 156 14.10 -6.66 8.70
C ILE A 156 13.87 -7.78 7.69
N ASP A 157 14.87 -8.65 7.51
CA ASP A 157 14.70 -9.90 6.76
C ASP A 157 13.65 -10.80 7.42
N ILE A 158 12.78 -11.45 6.66
CA ILE A 158 11.63 -12.19 7.19
C ILE A 158 12.06 -13.30 8.15
N LYS A 159 13.20 -13.97 7.91
CA LYS A 159 13.71 -15.02 8.80
C LYS A 159 14.17 -14.42 10.12
N GLN A 160 14.76 -13.22 10.08
CA GLN A 160 15.10 -12.49 11.30
C GLN A 160 13.84 -12.02 12.04
N ALA A 161 12.84 -11.53 11.31
CA ALA A 161 11.57 -11.10 11.88
C ALA A 161 10.84 -12.24 12.60
N GLU A 162 10.86 -13.46 12.04
CA GLU A 162 10.27 -14.67 12.62
C GLU A 162 10.84 -15.04 14.00
N THR A 163 12.07 -14.63 14.32
CA THR A 163 12.66 -14.81 15.66
C THR A 163 12.04 -13.90 16.71
N ILE A 164 11.33 -12.85 16.30
CA ILE A 164 10.76 -11.80 17.17
C ILE A 164 9.23 -11.89 17.20
N ILE A 165 8.60 -12.21 16.07
CA ILE A 165 7.15 -12.23 15.88
C ILE A 165 6.77 -13.33 14.89
N SER A 166 5.63 -14.00 15.09
CA SER A 166 5.25 -15.12 14.21
C SER A 166 4.95 -14.66 12.78
N LEU A 167 5.28 -15.50 11.79
CA LEU A 167 5.01 -15.24 10.37
C LEU A 167 3.52 -14.92 10.11
N ASN A 168 2.60 -15.65 10.74
CA ASN A 168 1.17 -15.37 10.65
C ASN A 168 0.82 -13.95 11.11
N MET A 169 1.47 -13.46 12.16
CA MET A 169 1.24 -12.09 12.63
C MET A 169 1.88 -11.05 11.70
N ILE A 170 3.04 -11.34 11.10
CA ILE A 170 3.62 -10.48 10.04
C ILE A 170 2.63 -10.33 8.89
N HIS A 171 2.06 -11.43 8.39
CA HIS A 171 1.06 -11.39 7.32
C HIS A 171 -0.19 -10.57 7.71
N LYS A 172 -0.71 -10.75 8.93
CA LYS A 172 -1.82 -9.93 9.44
C LYS A 172 -1.48 -8.44 9.52
N LEU A 173 -0.24 -8.09 9.85
CA LEU A 173 0.23 -6.70 9.86
C LEU A 173 0.39 -6.14 8.45
N VAL A 174 0.75 -6.97 7.47
CA VAL A 174 0.74 -6.60 6.05
C VAL A 174 -0.70 -6.36 5.56
N GLU A 175 -1.64 -7.27 5.87
CA GLU A 175 -3.06 -7.11 5.55
C GLU A 175 -3.69 -5.86 6.18
N ALA A 176 -3.27 -5.51 7.40
CA ALA A 176 -3.70 -4.31 8.09
C ALA A 176 -3.04 -3.01 7.56
N ASN A 177 -2.24 -3.10 6.48
CA ASN A 177 -1.45 -2.01 5.91
C ASN A 177 -0.49 -1.36 6.93
N ILE A 178 -0.03 -2.11 7.94
CA ILE A 178 0.97 -1.65 8.90
C ILE A 178 2.38 -1.92 8.36
N LEU A 179 2.57 -3.10 7.77
CA LEU A 179 3.82 -3.52 7.16
C LEU A 179 3.67 -3.68 5.65
N LYS A 180 4.81 -3.63 4.97
CA LYS A 180 4.96 -4.02 3.58
C LYS A 180 6.09 -5.03 3.50
N GLU A 181 5.86 -6.08 2.71
CA GLU A 181 6.86 -7.07 2.37
C GLU A 181 7.36 -6.80 0.94
N HIS A 182 8.67 -6.86 0.75
CA HIS A 182 9.30 -6.68 -0.54
C HIS A 182 9.77 -8.02 -1.12
N LYS A 183 10.04 -8.04 -2.43
CA LYS A 183 10.34 -9.27 -3.18
C LYS A 183 11.64 -9.96 -2.72
N ASP A 184 12.48 -9.26 -1.99
CA ASP A 184 13.72 -9.75 -1.38
C ASP A 184 13.52 -10.31 0.04
N TYR A 185 12.27 -10.57 0.44
CA TYR A 185 11.91 -11.07 1.76
C TYR A 185 12.25 -10.13 2.90
N THR A 186 12.31 -8.82 2.64
CA THR A 186 12.43 -7.80 3.68
C THR A 186 11.08 -7.21 4.03
N VAL A 187 10.90 -6.88 5.31
CA VAL A 187 9.69 -6.27 5.86
C VAL A 187 10.03 -4.88 6.39
N PHE A 188 9.21 -3.89 6.05
CA PHE A 188 9.31 -2.51 6.52
C PHE A 188 7.94 -1.90 6.81
N PHE A 189 7.91 -0.74 7.47
CA PHE A 189 6.65 -0.02 7.66
C PHE A 189 6.04 0.33 6.31
N HIS A 190 4.74 0.08 6.16
CA HIS A 190 4.06 0.24 4.88
C HIS A 190 4.11 1.68 4.34
N SER A 191 4.30 2.68 5.20
CA SER A 191 4.43 4.08 4.80
C SER A 191 5.09 4.93 5.89
N ARG A 192 5.56 6.13 5.52
CA ARG A 192 6.23 7.08 6.44
C ARG A 192 5.35 7.51 7.61
N TYR A 193 4.02 7.62 7.46
CA TYR A 193 3.17 8.03 8.59
C TYR A 193 3.06 6.92 9.65
N ILE A 194 3.20 5.65 9.27
CA ILE A 194 3.22 4.52 10.19
C ILE A 194 4.55 4.48 10.94
N ASP A 195 5.66 4.65 10.23
CA ASP A 195 6.98 4.82 10.85
C ASP A 195 6.97 6.00 11.84
N THR A 196 6.39 7.14 11.44
CA THR A 196 6.24 8.31 12.31
C THR A 196 5.37 8.01 13.53
N TYR A 197 4.27 7.27 13.38
CA TYR A 197 3.45 6.83 14.51
C TYR A 197 4.28 6.06 15.54
N PHE A 198 5.03 5.04 15.11
CA PHE A 198 5.79 4.23 16.05
C PHE A 198 6.95 5.01 16.65
N LYS A 199 7.65 5.85 15.88
CA LYS A 199 8.69 6.76 16.41
C LYS A 199 8.12 7.69 17.47
N GLU A 200 7.02 8.38 17.19
CA GLU A 200 6.42 9.29 18.17
C GLU A 200 5.91 8.53 19.40
N VAL A 201 5.21 7.43 19.23
CA VAL A 201 4.58 6.72 20.35
C VAL A 201 5.58 5.93 21.20
N ILE A 202 6.65 5.40 20.60
CA ILE A 202 7.67 4.63 21.32
C ILE A 202 8.73 5.56 21.92
N LEU A 203 9.25 6.53 21.16
CA LEU A 203 10.30 7.44 21.66
C LEU A 203 9.76 8.41 22.73
N SER A 204 8.49 8.80 22.66
CA SER A 204 7.88 9.62 23.74
C SER A 204 7.77 8.88 25.07
N ASN A 205 7.85 7.54 25.10
CA ASN A 205 7.83 6.75 26.34
C ASN A 205 9.23 6.44 26.89
N ILE A 206 10.31 6.85 26.20
CA ILE A 206 11.71 6.69 26.65
C ILE A 206 12.17 7.94 27.43
N VAL A 207 11.44 9.06 27.30
CA VAL A 207 11.66 10.28 28.08
C VAL A 207 10.73 10.28 29.30
N ILE A 208 10.97 9.35 30.25
CA ILE A 208 10.49 9.42 31.64
C ILE A 208 11.59 8.87 32.54
#